data_AF-A0A1B1YS01-F1
#
_entry.id   AF-A0A1B1YS01-F1
#
_cell.length_a   1.000
_cell.length_b   1.000
_cell.length_c   1.000
_cell.angle_alpha   90.00
_cell.angle_beta   90.00
_cell.angle_gamma   90.00
#
_symmetry.space_group_name_H-M   'P 1'
#
loop_
_entity.id
_entity.type
_entity.pdbx_description
1 polymer ?
#
loop_
_entity_poly.entity_id
_entity_poly.type
_entity_poly.pdbx_seq_one_letter_code
_entity_poly.pdbx_strand_id
1 'polypeptide(L)'
;MNSFESAARQAGALRLSALALTLALTGCAVSPPRTVTSAFPVLNPATLDAAHTARQLVHAAFGEHDLVFQCVVDARPDAFTVVGLDALGQRWFSLHHDGRALETRLGPQAPQQLDPGRVLADLQLALWPLSALQLALAGSAWQVSEPAPATRRLRRDGRLVAEVHYAGADPWQGQLWLSNFETGYTLSVESRPVQ
;
A
#
# COMPACT_ATOMS: atom_id res chain seq x y z
N MET A 1 49.96 82.30 21.04
CA MET A 1 50.57 82.62 19.74
C MET A 1 50.70 81.32 18.98
N ASN A 2 49.83 81.13 17.97
CA ASN A 2 49.93 80.21 16.81
C ASN A 2 50.15 78.71 17.07
N SER A 3 49.55 77.73 16.40
CA SER A 3 48.61 77.66 15.28
C SER A 3 48.16 76.19 15.15
N PHE A 4 46.92 76.00 14.71
CA PHE A 4 46.38 75.04 13.74
C PHE A 4 47.01 73.64 13.44
N GLU A 5 46.06 72.72 13.20
CA GLU A 5 46.05 71.54 12.32
C GLU A 5 46.71 70.23 12.79
N SER A 6 45.92 69.16 12.91
CA SER A 6 45.64 68.30 11.76
C SER A 6 44.64 67.19 12.11
N ALA A 7 43.47 67.25 11.46
CA ALA A 7 42.57 66.12 11.33
C ALA A 7 43.09 65.20 10.22
N ALA A 8 43.14 63.88 10.46
CA ALA A 8 42.78 62.85 9.48
C ALA A 8 43.22 61.47 9.97
N ARG A 9 42.48 60.46 9.53
CA ARG A 9 42.82 59.02 9.50
C ARG A 9 42.26 58.16 10.64
N GLN A 10 40.99 58.38 11.00
CA GLN A 10 40.11 57.31 11.50
C GLN A 10 39.18 56.86 10.37
N ALA A 11 39.70 56.16 9.37
CA ALA A 11 38.86 55.59 8.30
C ALA A 11 39.37 54.23 7.76
N GLY A 12 40.43 53.67 8.36
CA GLY A 12 41.04 52.44 7.90
C GLY A 12 40.64 51.26 8.78
N ALA A 13 39.92 50.31 8.20
CA ALA A 13 39.99 48.89 8.56
C ALA A 13 39.20 48.38 9.79
N LEU A 14 38.23 49.13 10.33
CA LEU A 14 37.02 48.51 10.92
C LEU A 14 36.22 47.67 9.89
N ARG A 15 36.62 47.72 8.61
CA ARG A 15 36.01 47.03 7.47
C ARG A 15 36.38 45.56 7.30
N LEU A 16 37.37 45.03 8.04
CA LEU A 16 37.81 43.64 7.88
C LEU A 16 37.07 42.65 8.80
N SER A 17 36.50 43.12 9.92
CA SER A 17 35.81 42.24 10.88
C SER A 17 34.35 41.94 10.51
N ALA A 18 33.74 42.74 9.63
CA ALA A 18 32.34 42.58 9.25
C ALA A 18 32.10 41.58 8.11
N LEU A 19 33.16 41.13 7.41
CA LEU A 19 33.03 40.22 6.26
C LEU A 19 33.16 38.74 6.64
N ALA A 20 33.66 38.42 7.83
CA ALA A 20 33.92 37.04 8.25
C ALA A 20 32.73 36.36 8.96
N LEU A 21 31.70 37.12 9.37
CA LEU A 21 30.58 36.59 10.17
C LEU A 21 29.31 36.28 9.36
N THR A 22 29.28 36.57 8.07
CA THR A 22 28.09 36.35 7.21
C THR A 22 28.12 35.04 6.43
N LEU A 23 29.20 34.25 6.49
CA LEU A 23 29.34 33.03 5.67
C LEU A 23 28.78 31.74 6.33
N ALA A 24 28.19 31.81 7.52
CA ALA A 24 27.86 30.60 8.28
C ALA A 24 26.40 30.10 8.16
N LEU A 25 25.55 30.65 7.28
CA LEU A 25 24.09 30.38 7.33
C LEU A 25 23.43 29.84 6.05
N THR A 26 24.16 29.50 4.99
CA THR A 26 23.56 28.85 3.82
C THR A 26 23.65 27.32 3.91
N GLY A 27 23.04 26.76 4.95
CA GLY A 27 22.73 25.33 5.03
C GLY A 27 21.27 25.12 4.65
N CYS A 28 20.94 25.13 3.36
CA CYS A 28 19.63 24.67 2.92
C CYS A 28 19.57 23.17 3.19
N ALA A 29 18.87 22.78 4.24
CA ALA A 29 18.42 21.40 4.44
C ALA A 29 17.46 21.05 3.30
N VAL A 30 18.03 20.58 2.19
CA VAL A 30 17.28 19.90 1.12
C VAL A 30 16.81 18.59 1.72
N SER A 31 15.60 18.60 2.26
CA SER A 31 14.85 17.37 2.49
C SER A 31 14.53 16.79 1.11
N PRO A 32 14.94 15.55 0.79
CA PRO A 32 14.55 14.93 -0.47
C PRO A 32 13.02 14.90 -0.54
N PRO A 33 12.41 15.22 -1.69
CA PRO A 33 10.96 15.13 -1.84
C PRO A 33 10.55 13.68 -1.56
N ARG A 34 9.79 13.47 -0.47
CA ARG A 34 9.22 12.17 -0.15
C ARG A 34 8.25 11.85 -1.29
N THR A 35 8.65 10.97 -2.20
CA THR A 35 7.77 10.46 -3.25
C THR A 35 6.70 9.63 -2.56
N VAL A 36 5.56 10.24 -2.26
CA VAL A 36 4.40 9.52 -1.74
C VAL A 36 3.86 8.71 -2.90
N THR A 37 4.22 7.43 -2.96
CA THR A 37 3.55 6.51 -3.89
C THR A 37 2.09 6.41 -3.47
N SER A 38 1.20 6.76 -4.39
CA SER A 38 -0.25 6.68 -4.17
C SER A 38 -0.76 5.24 -4.27
N ALA A 39 0.03 4.33 -4.86
CA ALA A 39 -0.34 2.93 -4.99
C ALA A 39 -0.21 2.18 -3.65
N PHE A 40 -1.13 1.24 -3.41
CA PHE A 40 -0.99 0.29 -2.31
C PHE A 40 0.23 -0.60 -2.58
N PRO A 41 1.13 -0.81 -1.60
CA PRO A 41 2.35 -1.58 -1.84
C PRO A 41 2.05 -3.06 -2.03
N VAL A 42 2.91 -3.74 -2.79
CA VAL A 42 2.91 -5.20 -2.86
C VAL A 42 3.74 -5.76 -1.71
N LEU A 43 3.10 -6.46 -0.79
CA LEU A 43 3.79 -7.10 0.34
C LEU A 43 4.52 -8.38 -0.08
N ASN A 44 5.69 -8.61 0.53
CA ASN A 44 6.46 -9.83 0.35
C ASN A 44 5.75 -11.02 1.03
N PRO A 45 5.61 -12.19 0.39
CA PRO A 45 4.98 -13.38 0.99
C PRO A 45 5.63 -13.84 2.28
N ALA A 46 6.93 -13.58 2.48
CA ALA A 46 7.66 -13.91 3.69
C ALA A 46 7.13 -13.20 4.95
N THR A 47 6.28 -12.17 4.80
CA THR A 47 5.63 -11.50 5.93
C THR A 47 4.29 -12.12 6.33
N LEU A 48 3.89 -13.24 5.71
CA LEU A 48 2.79 -14.07 6.20
C LEU A 48 3.16 -14.73 7.53
N ASP A 49 2.15 -15.04 8.34
CA ASP A 49 2.32 -15.70 9.64
C ASP A 49 2.47 -17.22 9.52
N ALA A 50 1.81 -17.83 8.53
CA ALA A 50 1.84 -19.24 8.24
C ALA A 50 1.57 -19.51 6.76
N ALA A 51 1.79 -20.77 6.35
CA ALA A 51 1.35 -21.25 5.05
C ALA A 51 -0.14 -21.58 5.08
N HIS A 52 -0.87 -21.14 4.05
CA HIS A 52 -2.31 -21.33 3.90
C HIS A 52 -2.65 -21.75 2.48
N THR A 53 -3.67 -22.60 2.34
CA THR A 53 -4.25 -22.91 1.04
C THR A 53 -5.76 -22.88 1.14
N ALA A 54 -6.41 -22.08 0.27
CA ALA A 54 -7.85 -21.90 0.29
C ALA A 54 -8.42 -21.88 -1.13
N ARG A 55 -9.60 -22.47 -1.28
CA ARG A 55 -10.50 -22.21 -2.40
C ARG A 55 -11.46 -21.12 -1.97
N GLN A 56 -11.59 -20.08 -2.78
CA GLN A 56 -12.48 -18.96 -2.52
C GLN A 56 -13.53 -18.84 -3.62
N LEU A 57 -14.79 -18.67 -3.26
CA LEU A 57 -15.82 -18.22 -4.18
C LEU A 57 -15.98 -16.71 -4.00
N VAL A 58 -15.77 -15.95 -5.06
CA VAL A 58 -15.79 -14.49 -5.05
C VAL A 58 -17.00 -14.00 -5.84
N HIS A 59 -17.83 -13.19 -5.19
CA HIS A 59 -18.88 -12.41 -5.81
C HIS A 59 -18.46 -10.94 -5.77
N ALA A 60 -18.20 -10.35 -6.93
CA ALA A 60 -17.83 -8.95 -7.06
C ALA A 60 -18.97 -8.15 -7.71
N ALA A 61 -19.35 -7.04 -7.10
CA ALA A 61 -20.39 -6.14 -7.63
C ALA A 61 -19.81 -4.74 -7.86
N PHE A 62 -20.10 -4.15 -9.01
CA PHE A 62 -19.66 -2.79 -9.37
C PHE A 62 -20.70 -2.12 -10.28
N GLY A 63 -21.49 -1.20 -9.71
CA GLY A 63 -22.64 -0.61 -10.39
C GLY A 63 -23.67 -1.68 -10.74
N GLU A 64 -24.04 -1.77 -12.01
CA GLU A 64 -25.02 -2.75 -12.54
C GLU A 64 -24.39 -4.09 -12.95
N HIS A 65 -23.10 -4.31 -12.67
CA HIS A 65 -22.39 -5.50 -13.09
C HIS A 65 -22.01 -6.37 -11.90
N ASP A 66 -22.22 -7.68 -12.06
CA ASP A 66 -21.78 -8.70 -11.12
C ASP A 66 -20.84 -9.69 -11.82
N LEU A 67 -19.78 -10.09 -11.11
CA LEU A 67 -18.86 -11.13 -11.52
C LEU A 67 -18.77 -12.19 -10.42
N VAL A 68 -18.93 -13.46 -10.81
CA VAL A 68 -18.75 -14.60 -9.91
C VAL A 68 -17.65 -15.49 -10.45
N PHE A 69 -16.65 -15.77 -9.63
CA PHE A 69 -15.51 -16.61 -10.00
C PHE A 69 -14.92 -17.33 -8.79
N GLN A 70 -14.17 -18.38 -9.05
CA GLN A 70 -13.42 -19.09 -8.02
C GLN A 70 -11.95 -18.70 -8.05
N CYS A 71 -11.34 -18.56 -6.88
CA CYS A 71 -9.90 -18.47 -6.73
C CYS A 71 -9.38 -19.70 -6.02
N VAL A 72 -8.23 -20.20 -6.47
CA VAL A 72 -7.38 -21.08 -5.66
C VAL A 72 -6.20 -20.25 -5.20
N VAL A 73 -6.08 -20.06 -3.89
CA VAL A 73 -5.02 -19.29 -3.23
C VAL A 73 -4.08 -20.27 -2.56
N ASP A 74 -2.79 -20.16 -2.87
CA ASP A 74 -1.71 -20.85 -2.21
C ASP A 74 -0.72 -19.81 -1.68
N ALA A 75 -0.68 -19.66 -0.37
CA ALA A 75 0.03 -18.60 0.32
C ALA A 75 1.11 -19.21 1.20
N ARG A 76 2.37 -19.02 0.82
CA ARG A 76 3.53 -19.54 1.52
C ARG A 76 4.58 -18.44 1.71
N PRO A 77 5.47 -18.55 2.71
CA PRO A 77 6.51 -17.55 2.93
C PRO A 77 7.46 -17.35 1.74
N ASP A 78 7.66 -18.38 0.91
CA ASP A 78 8.50 -18.33 -0.28
C ASP A 78 7.76 -17.87 -1.54
N ALA A 79 6.45 -18.10 -1.61
CA ALA A 79 5.64 -17.69 -2.76
C ALA A 79 4.16 -17.50 -2.43
N PHE A 80 3.53 -16.53 -3.08
CA PHE A 80 2.09 -16.30 -3.08
C PHE A 80 1.53 -16.49 -4.49
N THR A 81 0.64 -17.46 -4.66
CA THR A 81 0.06 -17.82 -5.96
C THR A 81 -1.46 -17.80 -5.89
N VAL A 82 -2.08 -17.22 -6.91
CA VAL A 82 -3.55 -17.25 -7.07
C VAL A 82 -3.89 -17.59 -8.51
N VAL A 83 -4.87 -18.47 -8.68
CA VAL A 83 -5.49 -18.77 -9.97
C VAL A 83 -6.97 -18.48 -9.89
N GLY A 84 -7.44 -17.55 -10.72
CA GLY A 84 -8.86 -17.22 -10.87
C GLY A 84 -9.49 -17.98 -12.03
N LEU A 85 -10.59 -18.67 -11.76
CA LEU A 85 -11.33 -19.52 -12.67
C LEU A 85 -12.78 -19.07 -12.77
N ASP A 86 -13.33 -19.09 -13.97
CA ASP A 86 -14.76 -18.87 -14.17
C ASP A 86 -15.61 -20.08 -13.76
N ALA A 87 -16.93 -19.96 -13.95
CA ALA A 87 -17.88 -21.04 -13.63
C ALA A 87 -17.66 -22.32 -14.47
N LEU A 88 -16.96 -22.23 -15.60
CA LEU A 88 -16.62 -23.35 -16.48
C LEU A 88 -15.23 -23.93 -16.17
N GLY A 89 -14.50 -23.38 -15.20
CA GLY A 89 -13.13 -23.76 -14.87
C GLY A 89 -12.08 -23.18 -15.82
N GLN A 90 -12.43 -22.22 -16.67
CA GLN A 90 -11.48 -21.53 -17.55
C GLN A 90 -10.72 -20.47 -16.74
N ARG A 91 -9.41 -20.36 -16.98
CA ARG A 91 -8.57 -19.42 -16.25
C ARG A 91 -8.79 -17.99 -16.74
N TRP A 92 -9.38 -17.16 -15.88
CA TRP A 92 -9.46 -15.71 -16.09
C TRP A 92 -8.17 -15.00 -15.72
N PHE A 93 -7.49 -15.41 -14.66
CA PHE A 93 -6.18 -14.85 -14.35
C PHE A 93 -5.30 -15.80 -13.54
N SER A 94 -4.02 -15.49 -13.52
CA SER A 94 -3.09 -16.02 -12.53
C SER A 94 -2.19 -14.90 -12.02
N LEU A 95 -1.82 -14.96 -10.75
CA LEU A 95 -0.75 -14.16 -10.18
C LEU A 95 0.23 -15.08 -9.43
N HIS A 96 1.50 -14.73 -9.50
CA HIS A 96 2.57 -15.40 -8.77
C HIS A 96 3.56 -14.35 -8.25
N HIS A 97 3.79 -14.34 -6.95
CA HIS A 97 4.77 -13.48 -6.31
C HIS A 97 5.75 -14.33 -5.51
N ASP A 98 7.04 -14.25 -5.84
CA ASP A 98 8.13 -15.02 -5.20
C ASP A 98 8.89 -14.20 -4.13
N GLY A 99 8.31 -13.08 -3.69
CA GLY A 99 8.97 -12.11 -2.81
C GLY A 99 9.94 -11.15 -3.50
N ARG A 100 10.21 -11.31 -4.80
CA ARG A 100 11.07 -10.42 -5.59
C ARG A 100 10.34 -9.81 -6.78
N ALA A 101 9.65 -10.64 -7.56
CA ALA A 101 8.89 -10.28 -8.73
C ALA A 101 7.42 -10.66 -8.54
N LEU A 102 6.54 -9.84 -9.10
CA LEU A 102 5.12 -10.15 -9.24
C LEU A 102 4.86 -10.41 -10.72
N GLU A 103 4.48 -11.63 -11.04
CA GLU A 103 3.98 -12.00 -12.36
C GLU A 103 2.45 -12.04 -12.34
N THR A 104 1.81 -11.38 -13.29
CA THR A 104 0.37 -11.46 -13.51
C THR A 104 0.08 -11.84 -14.95
N ARG A 105 -0.95 -12.66 -15.17
CA ARG A 105 -1.42 -13.03 -16.50
C ARG A 105 -2.94 -12.99 -16.52
N LEU A 106 -3.48 -12.33 -17.53
CA LEU A 106 -4.90 -12.35 -17.85
C LEU A 106 -5.17 -13.41 -18.92
N GLY A 107 -6.25 -14.15 -18.75
CA GLY A 107 -6.78 -15.07 -19.75
C GLY A 107 -7.51 -14.31 -20.87
N PRO A 108 -7.64 -14.91 -22.07
CA PRO A 108 -8.27 -14.25 -23.22
C PRO A 108 -9.76 -13.95 -23.01
N GLN A 109 -10.42 -14.67 -22.10
CA GLN A 109 -11.85 -14.53 -21.80
C GLN A 109 -12.09 -13.79 -20.48
N ALA A 110 -11.04 -13.20 -19.88
CA ALA A 110 -11.19 -12.45 -18.65
C ALA A 110 -12.07 -11.21 -18.87
N PRO A 111 -13.01 -10.91 -17.96
CA PRO A 111 -13.77 -9.66 -17.99
C PRO A 111 -12.84 -8.44 -17.95
N GLN A 112 -13.20 -7.38 -18.66
CA GLN A 112 -12.38 -6.16 -18.76
C GLN A 112 -12.16 -5.48 -17.40
N GLN A 113 -13.08 -5.66 -16.46
CA GLN A 113 -13.05 -5.06 -15.12
C GLN A 113 -12.12 -5.82 -14.17
N LEU A 114 -11.64 -7.01 -14.56
CA LEU A 114 -10.76 -7.82 -13.75
C LEU A 114 -9.32 -7.35 -13.87
N ASP A 115 -8.75 -6.86 -12.78
CA ASP A 115 -7.35 -6.47 -12.67
C ASP A 115 -6.63 -7.35 -11.63
N PRO A 116 -5.69 -8.22 -12.03
CA PRO A 116 -4.96 -9.08 -11.10
C PRO A 116 -4.17 -8.30 -10.03
N GLY A 117 -3.70 -7.09 -10.34
CA GLY A 117 -3.00 -6.24 -9.37
C GLY A 117 -3.93 -5.76 -8.27
N ARG A 118 -5.17 -5.41 -8.64
CA ARG A 118 -6.24 -5.07 -7.68
C ARG A 118 -6.65 -6.26 -6.84
N VAL A 119 -6.82 -7.43 -7.46
CA VAL A 119 -7.11 -8.67 -6.72
C VAL A 119 -6.02 -8.95 -5.67
N LEU A 120 -4.74 -8.78 -6.03
CA LEU A 120 -3.65 -8.92 -5.06
C LEU A 120 -3.75 -7.93 -3.90
N ALA A 121 -4.04 -6.65 -4.18
CA ALA A 121 -4.18 -5.64 -3.13
C ALA A 121 -5.34 -5.97 -2.17
N ASP A 122 -6.48 -6.42 -2.69
CA ASP A 122 -7.63 -6.85 -1.89
C ASP A 122 -7.31 -8.08 -1.04
N LEU A 123 -6.63 -9.08 -1.61
CA LEU A 123 -6.17 -10.26 -0.88
C LEU A 123 -5.16 -9.89 0.22
N GLN A 124 -4.21 -9.00 -0.06
CA GLN A 124 -3.25 -8.55 0.95
C GLN A 124 -3.97 -7.78 2.06
N LEU A 125 -4.90 -6.88 1.73
CA LEU A 125 -5.69 -6.19 2.73
C LEU A 125 -6.48 -7.17 3.61
N ALA A 126 -7.16 -8.15 3.01
CA ALA A 126 -8.05 -9.06 3.71
C ALA A 126 -7.32 -10.19 4.47
N LEU A 127 -6.19 -10.68 3.96
CA LEU A 127 -5.60 -11.94 4.44
C LEU A 127 -4.26 -11.76 5.17
N TRP A 128 -3.51 -10.67 4.96
CA TRP A 128 -2.21 -10.52 5.65
C TRP A 128 -2.38 -10.25 7.15
N PRO A 129 -1.39 -10.62 7.97
CA PRO A 129 -1.32 -10.18 9.35
C PRO A 129 -1.34 -8.64 9.45
N LEU A 130 -2.11 -8.10 10.40
CA LEU A 130 -2.24 -6.64 10.56
C LEU A 130 -0.88 -5.97 10.78
N SER A 131 -0.01 -6.57 11.59
CA SER A 131 1.33 -6.05 11.90
C SER A 131 2.22 -5.96 10.65
N ALA A 132 2.15 -6.95 9.76
CA ALA A 132 2.89 -6.94 8.50
C ALA A 132 2.42 -5.82 7.57
N LEU A 133 1.10 -5.61 7.46
CA LEU A 133 0.53 -4.49 6.73
C LEU A 133 0.97 -3.14 7.32
N GLN A 134 0.88 -2.97 8.64
CA GLN A 134 1.28 -1.73 9.30
C GLN A 134 2.76 -1.41 9.07
N LEU A 135 3.63 -2.43 9.15
CA LEU A 135 5.06 -2.27 8.88
C LEU A 135 5.32 -1.86 7.42
N ALA A 136 4.65 -2.52 6.46
CA ALA A 136 4.80 -2.21 5.04
C ALA A 136 4.28 -0.81 4.65
N LEU A 137 3.26 -0.31 5.35
CA LEU A 137 2.66 1.00 5.09
C LEU A 137 3.34 2.13 5.87
N ALA A 138 4.30 1.82 6.75
CA ALA A 138 4.95 2.82 7.60
C ALA A 138 5.63 3.94 6.79
N GLY A 139 5.30 5.19 7.13
CA GLY A 139 5.85 6.36 6.45
C GLY A 139 5.23 6.71 5.10
N SER A 140 4.24 5.94 4.64
CA SER A 140 3.43 6.25 3.45
C SER A 140 2.18 7.07 3.80
N ALA A 141 1.38 7.44 2.79
CA ALA A 141 0.05 8.03 2.98
C ALA A 141 -0.99 7.01 3.47
N TRP A 142 -0.70 5.71 3.37
CA TRP A 142 -1.61 4.64 3.71
C TRP A 142 -1.58 4.32 5.21
N GLN A 143 -2.75 4.01 5.77
CA GLN A 143 -2.90 3.50 7.13
C GLN A 143 -3.87 2.33 7.13
N VAL A 144 -3.51 1.25 7.81
CA VAL A 144 -4.40 0.13 8.11
C VAL A 144 -4.65 0.03 9.61
N SER A 145 -5.89 -0.23 10.01
CA SER A 145 -6.26 -0.42 11.41
C SER A 145 -7.43 -1.39 11.55
N GLU A 146 -7.67 -1.87 12.77
CA GLU A 146 -8.86 -2.67 13.11
C GLU A 146 -9.69 -1.88 14.14
N PRO A 147 -10.60 -0.99 13.69
CA PRO A 147 -11.30 -0.06 14.58
C PRO A 147 -12.40 -0.71 15.42
N ALA A 148 -12.81 -1.92 15.06
CA ALA A 148 -13.85 -2.70 15.73
C ALA A 148 -13.56 -4.21 15.55
N PRO A 149 -14.16 -5.10 16.36
CA PRO A 149 -14.02 -6.53 16.18
C PRO A 149 -14.36 -6.96 14.75
N ALA A 150 -13.55 -7.87 14.20
CA ALA A 150 -13.74 -8.43 12.86
C ALA A 150 -13.89 -7.38 11.75
N THR A 151 -13.27 -6.20 11.91
CA THR A 151 -13.30 -5.12 10.93
C THR A 151 -11.90 -4.62 10.67
N ARG A 152 -11.48 -4.59 9.41
CA ARG A 152 -10.22 -4.00 8.97
C ARG A 152 -10.48 -2.82 8.06
N ARG A 153 -9.77 -1.72 8.29
CA ARG A 153 -9.97 -0.45 7.59
C ARG A 153 -8.68 0.02 6.95
N LEU A 154 -8.75 0.38 5.68
CA LEU A 154 -7.68 1.01 4.91
C LEU A 154 -8.03 2.48 4.65
N ARG A 155 -7.10 3.37 5.00
CA ARG A 155 -7.17 4.79 4.71
C ARG A 155 -5.96 5.26 3.91
N ARG A 156 -6.15 6.31 3.12
CA ARG A 156 -5.08 7.07 2.46
C ARG A 156 -5.28 8.55 2.74
N ASP A 157 -4.27 9.21 3.31
CA ASP A 157 -4.34 10.63 3.70
C ASP A 157 -5.59 10.97 4.56
N GLY A 158 -5.94 10.05 5.46
CA GLY A 158 -7.12 10.17 6.32
C GLY A 158 -8.47 9.83 5.66
N ARG A 159 -8.53 9.70 4.33
CA ARG A 159 -9.74 9.28 3.61
C ARG A 159 -9.92 7.77 3.70
N LEU A 160 -11.15 7.33 3.93
CA LEU A 160 -11.53 5.92 3.87
C LEU A 160 -11.44 5.42 2.42
N VAL A 161 -10.61 4.39 2.20
CA VAL A 161 -10.41 3.77 0.88
C VAL A 161 -11.11 2.43 0.80
N ALA A 162 -10.90 1.56 1.79
CA ALA A 162 -11.55 0.26 1.84
C ALA A 162 -11.82 -0.21 3.27
N GLU A 163 -12.80 -1.09 3.41
CA GLU A 163 -13.13 -1.75 4.67
C GLU A 163 -13.42 -3.23 4.41
N VAL A 164 -12.94 -4.11 5.28
CA VAL A 164 -13.17 -5.54 5.27
C VAL A 164 -13.88 -5.93 6.55
N HIS A 165 -14.95 -6.70 6.44
CA HIS A 165 -15.66 -7.31 7.57
C HIS A 165 -15.54 -8.82 7.48
N TYR A 166 -15.22 -9.47 8.60
CA TYR A 166 -15.07 -10.92 8.68
C TYR A 166 -16.24 -11.52 9.45
N ALA A 167 -16.77 -12.65 8.98
CA ALA A 167 -17.79 -13.41 9.71
C ALA A 167 -17.18 -14.23 10.86
N GLY A 168 -15.88 -14.53 10.80
CA GLY A 168 -15.15 -15.34 11.77
C GLY A 168 -13.75 -14.81 12.03
N ALA A 169 -13.04 -15.42 12.98
CA ALA A 169 -11.70 -15.01 13.37
C ALA A 169 -10.61 -15.39 12.36
N ASP A 170 -10.81 -16.48 11.62
CA ASP A 170 -9.88 -16.95 10.61
C ASP A 170 -10.28 -16.41 9.22
N PRO A 171 -9.50 -15.52 8.58
CA PRO A 171 -9.83 -15.00 7.26
C PRO A 171 -9.67 -16.04 6.13
N TRP A 172 -8.98 -17.15 6.39
CA TRP A 172 -8.78 -18.25 5.44
C TRP A 172 -9.93 -19.26 5.43
N GLN A 173 -10.87 -19.15 6.38
CA GLN A 173 -12.04 -20.01 6.49
C GLN A 173 -13.32 -19.22 6.80
N GLY A 174 -14.35 -19.42 5.98
CA GLY A 174 -15.66 -18.76 6.16
C GLY A 174 -15.81 -17.54 5.26
N GLN A 175 -16.64 -16.59 5.66
CA GLN A 175 -17.05 -15.47 4.82
C GLN A 175 -16.40 -14.15 5.24
N LEU A 176 -16.04 -13.34 4.25
CA LEU A 176 -15.68 -11.94 4.44
C LEU A 176 -16.33 -11.06 3.37
N TRP A 177 -16.46 -9.78 3.69
CA TRP A 177 -16.95 -8.75 2.78
C TRP A 177 -15.95 -7.62 2.70
N LEU A 178 -15.64 -7.18 1.48
CA LEU A 178 -14.76 -6.03 1.24
C LEU A 178 -15.54 -4.96 0.49
N SER A 179 -15.48 -3.72 0.94
CA SER A 179 -16.00 -2.56 0.23
C SER A 179 -14.84 -1.63 -0.12
N ASN A 180 -14.67 -1.31 -1.40
CA ASN A 180 -13.71 -0.32 -1.86
C ASN A 180 -14.46 0.98 -2.22
N PHE A 181 -14.34 1.98 -1.35
CA PHE A 181 -15.04 3.26 -1.46
C PHE A 181 -14.39 4.22 -2.47
N GLU A 182 -13.14 3.95 -2.88
CA GLU A 182 -12.47 4.76 -3.90
C GLU A 182 -12.93 4.40 -5.30
N THR A 183 -13.13 3.10 -5.57
CA THR A 183 -13.56 2.60 -6.89
C THR A 183 -15.02 2.17 -6.94
N GLY A 184 -15.70 2.06 -5.81
CA GLY A 184 -17.14 1.79 -5.73
C GLY A 184 -17.56 0.35 -5.95
N TYR A 185 -16.65 -0.64 -5.76
CA TYR A 185 -17.01 -2.06 -5.83
C TYR A 185 -17.10 -2.70 -4.45
N THR A 186 -17.83 -3.80 -4.38
CA THR A 186 -17.90 -4.67 -3.22
C THR A 186 -17.55 -6.11 -3.60
N LEU A 187 -16.99 -6.85 -2.65
CA LEU A 187 -16.71 -8.26 -2.74
C LEU A 187 -17.40 -8.99 -1.59
N SER A 188 -18.03 -10.12 -1.88
CA SER A 188 -18.34 -11.17 -0.90
C SER A 188 -17.47 -12.38 -1.24
N VAL A 189 -16.67 -12.83 -0.29
CA VAL A 189 -15.71 -13.93 -0.47
C VAL A 189 -16.03 -15.02 0.52
N GLU A 190 -16.26 -16.24 0.02
CA GLU A 190 -16.38 -17.44 0.83
C GLU A 190 -15.13 -18.29 0.67
N SER A 191 -14.34 -18.42 1.74
CA SER A 191 -13.11 -19.20 1.80
C SER A 191 -13.36 -20.59 2.40
N ARG A 192 -12.80 -21.62 1.77
CA ARG A 192 -12.77 -22.99 2.29
C ARG A 192 -11.35 -23.56 2.16
N PRO A 193 -10.80 -24.23 3.19
CA PRO A 193 -9.52 -24.92 3.09
C PRO A 193 -9.51 -25.92 1.93
N VAL A 194 -8.36 -26.06 1.26
CA VAL A 194 -8.17 -27.13 0.29
C VAL A 194 -7.87 -28.43 1.04
N GLN A 195 -8.73 -29.43 0.84
CA GLN A 195 -8.57 -30.79 1.39
C GLN A 195 -7.60 -31.62 0.55
#